data_AF-A0A7R9MSI3-F1
#
_entry.id   AF-A0A7R9MSI3-F1
#
_cell.length_a   1.000
_cell.length_b   1.000
_cell.length_c   1.000
_cell.angle_alpha   90.00
_cell.angle_beta   90.00
_cell.angle_gamma   90.00
#
_symmetry.space_group_name_H-M   'P 1'
#
loop_
_entity.id
_entity.type
_entity.pdbx_description
1 polymer ?
#
loop_
_entity_poly.entity_id
_entity_poly.type
_entity_poly.pdbx_seq_one_letter_code
_entity_poly.pdbx_strand_id
1 'polypeptide(L)'
;MWRGEAVSAPKVVVHQPNHKITATSSTTANENQNNNQIQTNQPSVQYIYSPSGLFPAPMGRTTKAGQITKSRQRFKLLGKFVAKALMDSRMIDIPLSPIFYKWLLTQELSLSIADMQQIDSTFSRSVVEMEKIAQQKLKIQSSNAGNKEKSLESLKLHGCSIEDLNLDYTLPGYPNIELRKGGRDMGVSIDNIEQYVRLLCHWTLVE
;
A
#
# COMPACT_ATOMS: atom_id res chain seq x y z
N MET A 1 5.47 4.94 -6.88
CA MET A 1 6.54 3.93 -6.69
C MET A 1 6.28 3.16 -5.42
N TRP A 2 6.00 3.85 -4.32
CA TRP A 2 5.66 3.24 -3.03
C TRP A 2 4.16 3.24 -2.78
N ARG A 3 3.67 2.29 -1.98
CA ARG A 3 2.32 2.30 -1.40
C ARG A 3 2.24 3.31 -0.25
N GLY A 4 1.05 3.89 -0.03
CA GLY A 4 0.76 4.73 1.13
C GLY A 4 0.13 6.07 0.76
N GLU A 5 -0.34 6.77 1.79
CA GLU A 5 -0.92 8.10 1.66
C GLU A 5 0.17 9.15 1.51
N ALA A 6 -0.11 10.13 0.66
CA ALA A 6 0.89 11.05 0.19
C ALA A 6 0.73 12.39 0.93
N VAL A 7 1.68 12.69 1.82
CA VAL A 7 1.71 13.83 2.74
C VAL A 7 2.48 15.01 2.14
N SER A 8 2.00 16.24 2.36
CA SER A 8 2.75 17.45 1.98
C SER A 8 3.80 17.79 3.03
N ALA A 9 4.98 18.23 2.58
CA ALA A 9 5.96 18.78 3.51
C ALA A 9 5.41 20.03 4.22
N PRO A 10 5.72 20.22 5.52
CA PRO A 10 5.47 21.50 6.17
C PRO A 10 6.23 22.60 5.44
N LYS A 11 5.58 23.75 5.20
CA LYS A 11 6.22 24.92 4.59
C LYS A 11 7.42 25.32 5.46
N VAL A 12 8.63 25.18 4.92
CA VAL A 12 9.85 25.66 5.57
C VAL A 12 9.79 27.19 5.56
N VAL A 13 9.48 27.78 6.72
CA VAL A 13 9.62 29.23 6.91
C VAL A 13 11.11 29.51 7.04
N VAL A 14 11.74 29.94 5.94
CA VAL A 14 13.12 30.42 5.96
C VAL A 14 13.15 31.74 6.73
N HIS A 15 13.49 31.68 8.02
CA HIS A 15 13.87 32.88 8.77
C HIS A 15 15.29 33.27 8.33
N GLN A 16 15.41 34.35 7.56
CA GLN A 16 16.70 35.03 7.41
C GLN A 16 17.09 35.64 8.76
N PRO A 17 18.31 35.38 9.29
CA PRO A 17 18.75 35.99 10.54
C PRO A 17 19.15 37.45 10.27
N ASN A 18 18.32 38.39 10.71
CA ASN A 18 18.65 39.81 10.68
C ASN A 18 19.45 40.15 11.95
N HIS A 19 20.78 40.21 11.84
CA HIS A 19 21.63 40.73 12.91
C HIS A 19 21.58 42.27 12.90
N LYS A 20 20.90 42.87 13.88
CA LYS A 20 21.21 44.21 14.39
C LYS A 20 21.08 44.25 15.91
N ILE A 21 22.10 44.82 16.53
CA ILE A 21 22.36 44.97 17.97
C ILE A 21 21.63 46.22 18.49
N THR A 22 21.05 46.17 19.70
CA THR A 22 21.11 47.17 20.82
C THR A 22 19.81 47.29 21.65
N ALA A 23 19.96 47.04 22.96
CA ALA A 23 19.30 47.56 24.19
C ALA A 23 17.78 47.89 24.28
N THR A 24 17.13 47.20 25.23
CA THR A 24 16.12 47.61 26.25
C THR A 24 15.26 48.87 26.06
N SER A 25 13.92 48.71 25.98
CA SER A 25 12.91 49.22 26.96
C SER A 25 11.44 49.10 26.46
N SER A 26 10.58 48.50 27.30
CA SER A 26 9.15 48.82 27.60
C SER A 26 8.07 49.04 26.50
N THR A 27 6.96 48.28 26.67
CA THR A 27 5.54 48.72 26.62
C THR A 27 4.77 48.75 25.26
N THR A 28 3.69 47.95 25.23
CA THR A 28 2.43 47.92 24.41
C THR A 28 2.31 48.69 23.08
N ALA A 29 1.83 48.00 22.03
CA ALA A 29 0.57 48.28 21.32
C ALA A 29 0.41 47.41 20.03
N ASN A 30 -0.85 47.15 19.66
CA ASN A 30 -1.32 46.51 18.43
C ASN A 30 -0.85 47.23 17.15
N GLU A 31 -0.34 46.49 16.17
CA GLU A 31 -0.38 46.90 14.76
C GLU A 31 -0.71 45.72 13.83
N ASN A 32 -1.81 45.88 13.10
CA ASN A 32 -2.18 45.09 11.93
C ASN A 32 -1.17 45.34 10.81
N GLN A 33 -0.50 44.30 10.33
CA GLN A 33 0.24 44.36 9.07
C GLN A 33 -0.29 43.31 8.08
N ASN A 34 -0.97 43.83 7.05
CA ASN A 34 -1.32 43.15 5.81
C ASN A 34 -0.03 42.61 5.15
N ASN A 35 0.23 41.31 5.28
CA ASN A 35 1.26 40.65 4.50
C ASN A 35 0.69 40.11 3.19
N ASN A 36 0.84 40.91 2.13
CA ASN A 36 0.75 40.43 0.74
C ASN A 36 1.82 39.36 0.51
N GLN A 37 1.45 38.08 0.67
CA GLN A 37 2.30 36.96 0.33
C GLN A 37 2.39 36.82 -1.19
N ILE A 38 3.56 37.13 -1.74
CA ILE A 38 3.95 36.74 -3.10
C ILE A 38 4.00 35.20 -3.13
N GLN A 39 3.00 34.58 -3.73
CA GLN A 39 2.94 33.13 -3.91
C GLN A 39 3.93 32.70 -5.00
N THR A 40 5.10 32.21 -4.59
CA THR A 40 5.97 31.45 -5.48
C THR A 40 5.33 30.08 -5.71
N ASN A 41 4.85 29.84 -6.93
CA ASN A 41 4.20 28.59 -7.33
C ASN A 41 5.25 27.48 -7.50
N GLN A 42 5.81 27.00 -6.39
CA GLN A 42 6.67 25.81 -6.37
C GLN A 42 5.77 24.57 -6.35
N PRO A 43 6.01 23.55 -7.21
CA PRO A 43 5.27 22.31 -7.16
C PRO A 43 5.46 21.67 -5.78
N SER A 44 4.36 21.46 -5.06
CA SER A 44 4.38 20.85 -3.73
C SER A 44 4.98 19.45 -3.82
N VAL A 45 6.15 19.24 -3.22
CA VAL A 45 6.76 17.90 -3.13
C VAL A 45 5.92 17.06 -2.17
N GLN A 46 5.37 15.97 -2.69
CA GLN A 46 4.56 15.03 -1.92
C GLN A 46 5.43 13.86 -1.46
N TYR A 47 5.41 13.60 -0.17
CA TYR A 47 6.13 12.51 0.47
C TYR A 47 5.15 11.38 0.79
N ILE A 48 5.65 10.16 0.96
CA ILE A 48 4.82 9.03 1.38
C ILE A 48 5.31 8.58 2.75
N TYR A 49 4.40 8.49 3.70
CA TYR A 49 4.66 7.91 5.01
C TYR A 49 3.85 6.63 5.16
N SER A 50 4.50 5.57 5.62
CA SER A 50 3.88 4.28 5.90
C SER A 50 4.39 3.78 7.26
N PRO A 51 3.50 3.56 8.25
CA PRO A 51 3.89 3.06 9.57
C PRO A 51 4.66 1.73 9.52
N SER A 52 4.36 0.90 8.53
CA SER A 52 4.98 -0.42 8.35
C SER A 52 6.13 -0.42 7.34
N GLY A 53 6.62 0.77 6.97
CA GLY A 53 7.67 0.97 5.99
C GLY A 53 7.16 0.98 4.54
N LEU A 54 8.07 1.38 3.65
CA LEU A 54 7.84 1.51 2.22
C LEU A 54 7.83 0.13 1.57
N PHE A 55 6.72 -0.16 0.89
CA PHE A 55 6.57 -1.33 0.03
C PHE A 55 6.24 -0.89 -1.41
N PRO A 56 6.75 -1.54 -2.45
CA PRO A 56 6.45 -1.18 -3.83
C PRO A 56 4.95 -1.17 -4.13
N ALA A 57 4.51 -0.15 -4.87
CA ALA A 57 3.17 -0.13 -5.43
C ALA A 57 3.07 -1.17 -6.56
N PRO A 58 1.96 -1.92 -6.64
CA PRO A 58 1.76 -2.95 -7.63
C PRO A 58 1.68 -2.32 -9.01
N MET A 59 2.16 -3.02 -10.02
CA MET A 59 2.21 -2.49 -11.38
C MET A 59 1.32 -3.30 -12.33
N GLY A 60 0.23 -2.68 -12.79
CA GLY A 60 -0.71 -3.32 -13.70
C GLY A 60 -0.07 -3.68 -15.05
N ARG A 61 -0.56 -4.76 -15.67
CA ARG A 61 -0.11 -5.22 -17.00
C ARG A 61 -0.33 -4.18 -18.12
N THR A 62 -1.28 -3.28 -17.94
CA THR A 62 -1.61 -2.20 -18.88
C THR A 62 -0.79 -0.92 -18.63
N THR A 63 0.13 -0.94 -17.66
CA THR A 63 0.96 0.23 -17.35
C THR A 63 1.82 0.61 -18.56
N LYS A 64 1.82 1.90 -18.91
CA LYS A 64 2.59 2.42 -20.05
C LYS A 64 4.08 2.10 -19.88
N ALA A 65 4.72 1.61 -20.94
CA ALA A 65 6.14 1.23 -20.94
C ALA A 65 7.07 2.33 -20.40
N GLY A 66 6.79 3.61 -20.72
CA GLY A 66 7.56 4.73 -20.19
C GLY A 66 7.52 4.86 -18.65
N GLN A 67 6.39 4.56 -18.02
CA GLN A 67 6.27 4.57 -16.55
C GLN A 67 7.01 3.39 -15.92
N ILE A 68 6.92 2.21 -16.54
CA ILE A 68 7.68 1.01 -16.15
C ILE A 68 9.18 1.31 -16.16
N THR A 69 9.68 1.90 -17.26
CA THR A 69 11.09 2.27 -17.40
C THR A 69 11.54 3.28 -16.34
N LYS A 70 10.74 4.31 -16.07
CA LYS A 70 11.03 5.30 -15.01
C LYS A 70 11.09 4.64 -13.63
N SER A 71 10.12 3.78 -13.31
CA SER A 71 10.10 3.04 -12.04
C SER A 71 11.33 2.13 -11.91
N ARG A 72 11.64 1.37 -12.96
CA ARG A 72 12.82 0.50 -13.02
C ARG A 72 14.13 1.27 -12.83
N GLN A 73 14.27 2.44 -13.44
CA GLN A 73 15.46 3.29 -13.28
C GLN A 73 15.63 3.76 -11.83
N ARG A 74 14.53 4.12 -11.15
CA ARG A 74 14.54 4.50 -9.72
C ARG A 74 14.94 3.33 -8.83
N PHE A 75 14.36 2.14 -9.03
CA PHE A 75 14.78 0.94 -8.29
C PHE A 75 16.22 0.53 -8.59
N LYS A 76 16.69 0.67 -9.84
CA LYS A 76 18.10 0.41 -10.20
C LYS A 76 19.06 1.36 -9.50
N LEU A 77 18.69 2.64 -9.41
CA LEU A 77 19.47 3.63 -8.65
C LEU A 77 19.48 3.27 -7.16
N LEU A 78 18.31 2.98 -6.58
CA LEU A 78 18.18 2.57 -5.18
C LEU A 78 19.03 1.33 -4.86
N GLY A 79 18.99 0.30 -5.71
CA GLY A 79 19.80 -0.91 -5.54
C GLY A 79 21.31 -0.63 -5.58
N LYS A 80 21.77 0.21 -6.53
CA LYS A 80 23.18 0.64 -6.57
C LYS A 80 23.59 1.44 -5.33
N PHE A 81 22.71 2.33 -4.87
CA PHE A 81 22.94 3.14 -3.68
C PHE A 81 23.04 2.26 -2.43
N VAL A 82 22.09 1.34 -2.22
CA VAL A 82 22.10 0.37 -1.12
C VAL A 82 23.35 -0.50 -1.16
N ALA A 83 23.70 -1.05 -2.32
CA ALA A 83 24.91 -1.85 -2.49
C ALA A 83 26.16 -1.05 -2.13
N LYS A 84 26.28 0.21 -2.56
CA LYS A 84 27.44 1.05 -2.26
C LYS A 84 27.53 1.37 -0.77
N ALA A 85 26.43 1.72 -0.13
CA ALA A 85 26.43 1.98 1.31
C ALA A 85 26.80 0.73 2.14
N LEU A 86 26.34 -0.46 1.72
CA LEU A 86 26.75 -1.72 2.33
C LEU A 86 28.27 -1.95 2.19
N MET A 87 28.84 -1.73 1.00
CA MET A 87 30.29 -1.84 0.79
C MET A 87 31.10 -0.84 1.63
N ASP A 88 30.57 0.38 1.80
CA ASP A 88 31.20 1.44 2.59
C ASP A 88 30.87 1.34 4.09
N SER A 89 30.15 0.29 4.52
CA SER A 89 29.69 0.08 5.91
C SER A 89 28.94 1.28 6.50
N ARG A 90 28.10 1.93 5.68
CA ARG A 90 27.29 3.09 6.10
C ARG A 90 25.85 2.70 6.28
N MET A 91 25.24 3.20 7.36
CA MET A 91 23.81 3.07 7.57
C MET A 91 23.05 3.93 6.56
N ILE A 92 21.95 3.38 6.05
CA ILE A 92 20.98 4.09 5.22
C ILE A 92 19.70 4.24 6.02
N ASP A 93 19.20 5.46 6.13
CA ASP A 93 17.89 5.74 6.70
C ASP A 93 16.81 5.69 5.61
N ILE A 94 16.41 4.47 5.22
CA ILE A 94 15.24 4.24 4.37
C ILE A 94 14.35 3.22 5.08
N PRO A 95 13.14 3.62 5.50
CA PRO A 95 12.23 2.73 6.22
C PRO A 95 11.57 1.76 5.24
N LEU A 96 12.27 0.72 4.78
CA LEU A 96 11.68 -0.31 3.93
C LEU A 96 10.84 -1.29 4.77
N SER A 97 9.74 -1.77 4.21
CA SER A 97 8.92 -2.79 4.88
C SER A 97 9.70 -4.09 5.07
N PRO A 98 9.54 -4.81 6.20
CA PRO A 98 10.08 -6.16 6.42
C PRO A 98 9.79 -7.13 5.26
N ILE A 99 8.63 -6.98 4.64
CA ILE A 99 8.18 -7.82 3.53
C ILE A 99 9.01 -7.56 2.27
N PHE A 100 9.42 -6.31 2.06
CA PHE A 100 10.32 -5.97 0.95
C PHE A 100 11.71 -6.57 1.14
N TYR A 101 12.20 -6.70 2.37
CA TYR A 101 13.45 -7.42 2.63
C TYR A 101 13.35 -8.91 2.34
N LYS A 102 12.23 -9.58 2.68
CA LYS A 102 12.00 -10.97 2.28
C LYS A 102 12.10 -11.12 0.75
N TRP A 103 11.49 -10.18 0.02
CA TRP A 103 11.57 -10.16 -1.45
C TRP A 103 13.02 -9.95 -1.94
N LEU A 104 13.76 -9.01 -1.36
CA LEU A 104 15.18 -8.77 -1.70
C LEU A 104 16.08 -9.98 -1.40
N LEU A 105 15.71 -10.80 -0.42
CA LEU A 105 16.41 -12.03 -0.04
C LEU A 105 15.96 -13.26 -0.85
N THR A 106 15.20 -13.06 -1.94
CA THR A 106 14.67 -14.14 -2.79
C THR A 106 13.77 -15.14 -2.04
N GLN A 107 13.02 -14.62 -1.06
CA GLN A 107 12.07 -15.38 -0.26
C GLN A 107 10.61 -15.07 -0.63
N GLU A 108 10.35 -14.66 -1.88
CA GLU A 108 9.00 -14.31 -2.35
C GLU A 108 8.00 -15.48 -2.24
N LEU A 109 8.47 -16.72 -2.30
CA LEU A 109 7.62 -17.92 -2.12
C LEU A 109 7.19 -18.13 -0.65
N SER A 110 7.86 -17.49 0.30
CA SER A 110 7.48 -17.51 1.71
C SER A 110 6.40 -16.49 2.06
N LEU A 111 6.07 -15.60 1.11
CA LEU A 111 5.09 -14.54 1.32
C LEU A 111 3.68 -15.12 1.38
N SER A 112 2.97 -14.75 2.44
CA SER A 112 1.65 -15.28 2.75
C SER A 112 0.66 -14.16 3.08
N ILE A 113 -0.61 -14.52 3.27
CA ILE A 113 -1.66 -13.57 3.68
C ILE A 113 -1.31 -12.89 5.01
N ALA A 114 -0.58 -13.57 5.91
CA ALA A 114 -0.11 -12.99 7.15
C ALA A 114 0.86 -11.81 6.93
N ASP A 115 1.64 -11.83 5.86
CA ASP A 115 2.57 -10.74 5.51
C ASP A 115 1.82 -9.50 5.00
N MET A 116 0.60 -9.63 4.49
CA MET A 116 -0.22 -8.49 4.05
C MET A 116 -0.52 -7.52 5.19
N GLN A 117 -0.59 -8.01 6.44
CA GLN A 117 -0.84 -7.17 7.62
C GLN A 117 0.28 -6.12 7.84
N GLN A 118 1.51 -6.45 7.42
CA GLN A 118 2.68 -5.57 7.49
C GLN A 118 2.72 -4.55 6.35
N ILE A 119 1.73 -4.54 5.47
CA ILE A 119 1.56 -3.54 4.40
C ILE A 119 0.32 -2.71 4.68
N ASP A 120 -0.81 -3.38 4.87
CA ASP A 120 -2.09 -2.76 5.18
C ASP A 120 -2.90 -3.65 6.12
N SER A 121 -2.90 -3.28 7.40
CA SER A 121 -3.59 -4.05 8.44
C SER A 121 -5.11 -4.01 8.33
N THR A 122 -5.69 -2.98 7.71
CA THR A 122 -7.14 -2.86 7.55
C THR A 122 -7.60 -3.78 6.43
N PHE A 123 -6.93 -3.68 5.29
CA PHE A 123 -7.19 -4.53 4.13
C PHE A 123 -6.96 -6.02 4.45
N SER A 124 -5.84 -6.33 5.12
CA SER A 124 -5.48 -7.72 5.48
C SER A 124 -6.54 -8.41 6.34
N ARG A 125 -7.21 -7.71 7.26
CA ARG A 125 -8.30 -8.31 8.08
C ARG A 125 -9.41 -8.89 7.22
N SER A 126 -9.88 -8.13 6.23
CA SER A 126 -10.93 -8.60 5.32
C SER A 126 -10.47 -9.82 4.51
N VAL A 127 -9.22 -9.84 4.07
CA VAL A 127 -8.65 -10.98 3.31
C VAL A 127 -8.53 -12.23 4.18
N VAL A 128 -8.10 -12.10 5.43
CA VAL A 128 -8.01 -13.21 6.39
C VAL A 128 -9.40 -13.82 6.67
N GLU A 129 -10.44 -13.00 6.84
CA GLU A 129 -11.80 -13.52 7.01
C GLU A 129 -12.31 -14.25 5.76
N MET A 130 -12.03 -13.73 4.56
CA MET A 130 -12.34 -14.42 3.31
C MET A 130 -11.56 -15.73 3.16
N GLU A 131 -10.30 -15.79 3.62
CA GLU A 131 -9.50 -17.02 3.64
C GLU A 131 -10.13 -18.08 4.55
N LYS A 132 -10.58 -17.69 5.75
CA LYS A 132 -11.28 -18.61 6.66
C LYS A 132 -12.53 -19.20 6.02
N ILE A 133 -13.31 -18.38 5.31
CA ILE A 133 -14.48 -18.84 4.56
C ILE A 133 -14.07 -19.83 3.46
N ALA A 134 -13.02 -19.54 2.69
CA ALA A 134 -12.49 -20.44 1.68
C ALA A 134 -12.06 -21.79 2.27
N GLN A 135 -11.38 -21.78 3.42
CA GLN A 135 -10.98 -23.00 4.13
C GLN A 135 -12.19 -23.80 4.66
N GLN A 136 -13.21 -23.13 5.18
CA GLN A 136 -14.45 -23.77 5.64
C GLN A 136 -15.19 -24.43 4.47
N LYS A 137 -15.29 -23.74 3.33
CA LYS A 137 -15.83 -24.30 2.09
C LYS A 137 -15.12 -25.59 1.70
N LEU A 138 -13.79 -25.60 1.66
CA LEU A 138 -13.01 -26.80 1.30
C LEU A 138 -13.29 -27.98 2.26
N LYS A 139 -13.43 -27.71 3.56
CA LYS A 139 -13.78 -28.73 4.57
C LYS A 139 -15.19 -29.29 4.36
N ILE A 140 -16.16 -28.45 4.01
CA ILE A 140 -17.54 -28.88 3.72
C ILE A 140 -17.57 -29.73 2.45
N GLN A 141 -16.83 -29.33 1.42
CA GLN A 141 -16.77 -30.05 0.15
C GLN A 141 -16.15 -31.44 0.29
N SER A 142 -15.08 -31.57 1.09
CA SER A 142 -14.40 -32.84 1.36
C SER A 142 -15.12 -33.76 2.35
N SER A 143 -16.07 -33.25 3.13
CA SER A 143 -16.90 -34.06 4.03
C SER A 143 -17.85 -34.98 3.26
N ASN A 144 -18.21 -36.14 3.82
CA ASN A 144 -19.20 -37.07 3.23
C ASN A 144 -20.65 -36.81 3.70
N ALA A 145 -20.90 -35.72 4.41
CA ALA A 145 -22.24 -35.39 4.91
C ALA A 145 -23.22 -35.03 3.78
N GLY A 146 -24.50 -35.43 3.93
CA GLY A 146 -25.56 -35.18 2.94
C GLY A 146 -26.06 -33.74 2.83
N ASN A 147 -25.61 -32.82 3.69
CA ASN A 147 -26.14 -31.45 3.80
C ASN A 147 -25.16 -30.36 3.33
N LYS A 148 -24.36 -30.63 2.29
CA LYS A 148 -23.29 -29.73 1.82
C LYS A 148 -23.82 -28.37 1.38
N GLU A 149 -24.90 -28.36 0.60
CA GLU A 149 -25.46 -27.15 0.00
C GLU A 149 -25.92 -26.14 1.06
N LYS A 150 -26.73 -26.58 2.03
CA LYS A 150 -27.15 -25.75 3.18
C LYS A 150 -25.96 -25.23 4.01
N SER A 151 -24.92 -26.05 4.15
CA SER A 151 -23.71 -25.65 4.89
C SER A 151 -22.93 -24.58 4.13
N LEU A 152 -22.86 -24.67 2.79
CA LEU A 152 -22.24 -23.64 1.95
C LEU A 152 -23.00 -22.31 2.00
N GLU A 153 -24.33 -22.34 1.96
CA GLU A 153 -25.18 -21.13 2.07
C GLU A 153 -25.02 -20.39 3.41
N SER A 154 -24.62 -21.11 4.47
CA SER A 154 -24.36 -20.52 5.78
C SER A 154 -23.03 -19.78 5.89
N LEU A 155 -22.13 -19.94 4.92
CA LEU A 155 -20.85 -19.25 4.89
C LEU A 155 -21.08 -17.78 4.54
N LYS A 156 -20.87 -16.90 5.53
CA LYS A 156 -21.12 -15.46 5.40
C LYS A 156 -19.95 -14.66 5.93
N LEU A 157 -19.67 -13.53 5.27
CA LEU A 157 -18.70 -12.55 5.74
C LEU A 157 -19.45 -11.47 6.54
N HIS A 158 -19.19 -11.39 7.84
CA HIS A 158 -19.88 -10.45 8.75
C HIS A 158 -21.42 -10.50 8.68
N GLY A 159 -21.99 -11.68 8.38
CA GLY A 159 -23.45 -11.87 8.26
C GLY A 159 -24.04 -11.57 6.87
N CYS A 160 -23.22 -11.11 5.92
CA CYS A 160 -23.60 -10.89 4.52
C CYS A 160 -23.10 -12.04 3.62
N SER A 161 -23.80 -12.30 2.52
CA SER A 161 -23.28 -13.22 1.49
C SER A 161 -22.08 -12.58 0.78
N ILE A 162 -21.27 -13.40 0.10
CA ILE A 162 -20.09 -12.88 -0.61
C ILE A 162 -20.53 -12.08 -1.85
N GLU A 163 -21.62 -12.50 -2.47
CA GLU A 163 -22.21 -11.90 -3.66
C GLU A 163 -22.76 -10.50 -3.35
N ASP A 164 -23.31 -10.29 -2.15
CA ASP A 164 -23.82 -8.98 -1.69
C ASP A 164 -22.71 -7.92 -1.54
N LEU A 165 -21.45 -8.33 -1.39
CA LEU A 165 -20.31 -7.42 -1.34
C LEU A 165 -20.00 -6.82 -2.73
N ASN A 166 -20.56 -7.39 -3.79
CA ASN A 166 -20.48 -6.94 -5.16
C ASN A 166 -19.04 -6.67 -5.63
N LEU A 167 -18.13 -7.56 -5.20
CA LEU A 167 -16.71 -7.53 -5.53
C LEU A 167 -16.47 -8.13 -6.90
N ASP A 168 -15.49 -7.61 -7.61
CA ASP A 168 -14.96 -8.18 -8.85
C ASP A 168 -13.48 -8.55 -8.67
N TYR A 169 -12.86 -9.11 -9.71
CA TYR A 169 -11.43 -9.45 -9.70
C TYR A 169 -10.55 -8.22 -10.04
N THR A 170 -10.81 -7.07 -9.42
CA THR A 170 -9.96 -5.88 -9.46
C THR A 170 -9.21 -5.71 -8.13
N LEU A 171 -7.95 -5.30 -8.19
CA LEU A 171 -7.15 -5.08 -6.98
C LEU A 171 -7.66 -3.83 -6.22
N PRO A 172 -8.04 -3.94 -4.93
CA PRO A 172 -8.49 -2.79 -4.14
C PRO A 172 -7.45 -1.69 -4.06
N GLY A 173 -7.89 -0.44 -4.28
CA GLY A 173 -7.01 0.74 -4.39
C GLY A 173 -6.35 0.92 -5.76
N TYR A 174 -6.45 -0.07 -6.66
CA TYR A 174 -5.81 -0.04 -7.99
C TYR A 174 -6.81 -0.48 -9.09
N PRO A 175 -7.76 0.39 -9.48
CA PRO A 175 -8.86 0.03 -10.39
C PRO A 175 -8.40 -0.39 -11.81
N ASN A 176 -7.16 -0.03 -12.16
CA ASN A 176 -6.51 -0.38 -13.42
C ASN A 176 -5.82 -1.75 -13.40
N ILE A 177 -5.84 -2.48 -12.27
CA ILE A 177 -5.19 -3.77 -12.10
C ILE A 177 -6.26 -4.85 -11.92
N GLU A 178 -6.49 -5.62 -12.98
CA GLU A 178 -7.29 -6.84 -12.89
C GLU A 178 -6.42 -8.01 -12.38
N LEU A 179 -6.95 -8.75 -11.41
CA LEU A 179 -6.31 -9.91 -10.81
C LEU A 179 -6.19 -11.09 -11.79
N ARG A 180 -7.05 -11.11 -12.81
CA ARG A 180 -7.05 -12.08 -13.93
C ARG A 180 -7.64 -11.42 -15.17
N LYS A 181 -7.41 -12.01 -16.35
CA LYS A 181 -8.01 -11.52 -17.61
C LYS A 181 -9.54 -11.55 -17.52
N GLY A 182 -10.19 -10.41 -17.81
CA GLY A 182 -11.65 -10.27 -17.73
C GLY A 182 -12.14 -10.26 -16.28
N GLY A 183 -11.28 -9.85 -15.34
CA GLY A 183 -11.59 -9.92 -13.93
C GLY A 183 -12.66 -8.93 -13.50
N ARG A 184 -12.73 -7.78 -14.18
CA ARG A 184 -13.71 -6.72 -13.89
C ARG A 184 -15.16 -7.16 -14.16
N ASP A 185 -15.35 -8.07 -15.12
CA ASP A 185 -16.68 -8.57 -15.49
C ASP A 185 -17.07 -9.85 -14.73
N MET A 186 -16.22 -10.29 -13.79
CA MET A 186 -16.41 -11.51 -13.01
C MET A 186 -16.66 -11.18 -11.55
N GLY A 187 -17.89 -11.40 -11.08
CA GLY A 187 -18.25 -11.25 -9.67
C GLY A 187 -17.58 -12.31 -8.78
N VAL A 188 -17.26 -11.92 -7.56
CA VAL A 188 -16.77 -12.84 -6.52
C VAL A 188 -17.97 -13.49 -5.84
N SER A 189 -17.92 -14.80 -5.71
CA SER A 189 -18.95 -15.62 -5.06
C SER A 189 -18.31 -16.64 -4.14
N ILE A 190 -19.11 -17.36 -3.37
CA ILE A 190 -18.60 -18.46 -2.54
C ILE A 190 -17.87 -19.52 -3.40
N ASP A 191 -18.27 -19.71 -4.66
CA ASP A 191 -17.68 -20.69 -5.56
C ASP A 191 -16.26 -20.34 -5.99
N ASN A 192 -15.91 -19.06 -6.02
CA ASN A 192 -14.62 -18.59 -6.53
C ASN A 192 -13.78 -17.82 -5.48
N ILE A 193 -14.26 -17.69 -4.24
CA ILE A 193 -13.59 -16.99 -3.14
C ILE A 193 -12.12 -17.40 -2.93
N GLU A 194 -11.80 -18.69 -3.06
CA GLU A 194 -10.44 -19.21 -2.91
C GLU A 194 -9.50 -18.64 -3.97
N GLN A 195 -9.95 -18.63 -5.23
CA GLN A 195 -9.18 -18.06 -6.33
C GLN A 195 -9.00 -16.56 -6.14
N TYR A 196 -10.05 -15.86 -5.71
CA TYR A 196 -10.00 -14.43 -5.43
C TYR A 196 -8.94 -14.11 -4.37
N VAL A 197 -9.01 -14.73 -3.20
CA VAL A 197 -8.06 -14.52 -2.09
C VAL A 197 -6.62 -14.82 -2.51
N ARG A 198 -6.39 -15.94 -3.22
CA ARG A 198 -5.05 -16.31 -3.70
C ARG A 198 -4.47 -15.27 -4.66
N LEU A 199 -5.27 -14.80 -5.61
CA LEU A 199 -4.82 -13.77 -6.55
C LEU A 199 -4.59 -12.43 -5.85
N LEU A 200 -5.45 -12.07 -4.89
CA LEU A 200 -5.33 -10.84 -4.11
C LEU A 200 -4.01 -10.79 -3.36
N CYS A 201 -3.63 -11.89 -2.71
CA CYS A 201 -2.35 -12.04 -2.03
C CYS A 201 -1.18 -11.91 -3.02
N HIS A 202 -1.23 -12.63 -4.14
CA HIS A 202 -0.18 -12.61 -5.16
C HIS A 202 0.06 -11.21 -5.74
N TRP A 203 -1.00 -10.54 -6.20
CA TRP A 203 -0.90 -9.18 -6.76
C TRP A 203 -0.59 -8.11 -5.71
N THR A 204 -0.75 -8.41 -4.43
CA THR A 204 -0.38 -7.48 -3.37
C THR A 204 1.09 -7.57 -3.01
N LEU A 205 1.64 -8.78 -2.99
CA LEU A 205 2.96 -9.07 -2.44
C LEU A 205 4.05 -9.30 -3.49
N VAL A 206 3.68 -9.66 -4.72
CA VAL A 206 4.62 -10.10 -5.75
C VAL A 206 4.68 -9.14 -6.95
N GLU A 207 3.52 -8.69 -7.45
CA GLU A 207 3.41 -7.83 -8.65
C GLU A 207 3.23 -6.34 -8.32
#